data_AF-A0A7J4PCQ8-F1
#
_entry.id   AF-A0A7J4PCQ8-F1
#
_cell.length_a   1.000
_cell.length_b   1.000
_cell.length_c   1.000
_cell.angle_alpha   90.00
_cell.angle_beta   90.00
_cell.angle_gamma   90.00
#
_symmetry.space_group_name_H-M   'P 1'
#
loop_
_entity.id
_entity.type
_entity.pdbx_description
1 polymer ?
#
loop_
_entity_poly.entity_id
_entity_poly.type
_entity_poly.pdbx_seq_one_letter_code
_entity_poly.pdbx_strand_id
1 'polypeptide(L)'
;MKIGMMSAWNQTSGVSTHAELVGREWVKAGHKLKVFSFREDDFHGYSLIGHDERWITRCFGTPQMTNYLNPIPFLKEDYDFFVV
;
A
#
# COMPACT_ATOMS: atom_id res chain seq x y z
N MET A 1 -7.19 -7.22 14.18
CA MET A 1 -8.14 -7.07 13.05
C MET A 1 -7.43 -7.41 11.75
N LYS A 2 -8.15 -7.75 10.69
CA LYS A 2 -7.60 -7.82 9.33
C LYS A 2 -7.89 -6.50 8.61
N ILE A 3 -6.86 -5.82 8.15
CA ILE A 3 -6.95 -4.47 7.61
C ILE A 3 -6.36 -4.45 6.22
N GLY A 4 -7.15 -4.06 5.23
CA GLY A 4 -6.70 -3.66 3.91
C GLY A 4 -6.47 -2.14 3.91
N MET A 5 -5.32 -1.69 3.41
CA MET A 5 -5.00 -0.27 3.25
C MET A 5 -4.64 0.00 1.80
N MET A 6 -5.24 1.01 1.18
CA MET A 6 -4.81 1.51 -0.12
C MET A 6 -4.03 2.81 0.09
N SER A 7 -2.73 2.80 -0.17
CA SER A 7 -1.89 3.98 0.05
C SER A 7 -0.59 3.90 -0.74
N ALA A 8 0.08 5.05 -0.89
CA ALA A 8 1.52 5.10 -1.09
C ALA A 8 2.26 4.30 0.01
N TRP A 9 3.32 3.58 -0.37
CA TRP A 9 4.14 2.82 0.56
C TRP A 9 5.58 2.69 0.08
N ASN A 10 6.56 2.79 1.00
CA ASN A 10 7.98 2.72 0.70
C ASN A 10 8.39 3.68 -0.44
N GLN A 11 7.91 4.92 -0.42
CA GLN A 11 8.23 5.92 -1.43
C GLN A 11 8.36 7.32 -0.84
N THR A 12 9.08 8.21 -1.53
CA THR A 12 9.29 9.60 -1.11
C THR A 12 8.03 10.46 -1.30
N SER A 13 7.04 10.25 -0.43
CA SER A 13 5.75 10.94 -0.40
C SER A 13 5.23 11.07 1.03
N GLY A 14 4.59 12.22 1.35
CA GLY A 14 3.95 12.43 2.64
C GLY A 14 2.85 11.41 2.95
N VAL A 15 2.13 10.93 1.92
CA VAL A 15 1.13 9.86 2.06
C VAL A 15 1.80 8.56 2.52
N SER A 16 2.96 8.22 1.94
CA SER A 16 3.76 7.06 2.34
C SER A 16 4.19 7.17 3.80
N THR A 17 4.73 8.32 4.19
CA THR A 17 5.19 8.55 5.57
C THR A 17 4.09 8.32 6.60
N HIS A 18 2.88 8.85 6.38
CA HIS A 18 1.78 8.69 7.32
C HIS A 18 1.28 7.23 7.36
N ALA A 19 1.07 6.63 6.19
CA ALA A 19 0.59 5.26 6.09
C ALA A 19 1.57 4.26 6.71
N GLU A 20 2.86 4.43 6.47
CA GLU A 20 3.90 3.57 7.03
C GLU A 20 3.97 3.65 8.56
N LEU A 21 3.90 4.86 9.13
CA LEU A 21 3.90 5.04 10.59
C LEU A 21 2.70 4.34 11.22
N VAL A 22 1.49 4.56 10.70
CA VAL A 22 0.27 3.95 11.25
C VAL A 22 0.24 2.44 11.00
N GLY A 23 0.51 2.00 9.78
CA GLY A 23 0.44 0.60 9.38
C GLY A 23 1.44 -0.28 10.14
N ARG A 24 2.68 0.20 10.35
CA ARG A 24 3.68 -0.54 11.13
C ARG A 24 3.27 -0.66 12.61
N GLU A 25 2.64 0.36 13.19
CA GLU A 25 2.11 0.25 14.57
C GLU A 25 0.93 -0.73 14.67
N TRP A 26 0.06 -0.81 13.64
CA TRP A 26 -0.98 -1.85 13.61
C TRP A 26 -0.40 -3.26 13.57
N VAL A 27 0.66 -3.48 12.78
CA VAL A 27 1.36 -4.77 12.75
C VAL A 27 1.98 -5.07 14.12
N LYS A 28 2.63 -4.10 14.76
CA LYS A 28 3.19 -4.26 16.12
C LYS A 28 2.11 -4.56 17.16
N ALA A 29 0.93 -3.99 17.03
CA ALA A 29 -0.24 -4.27 17.88
C ALA A 29 -0.92 -5.63 17.57
N GLY A 30 -0.36 -6.44 16.67
CA GLY A 30 -0.86 -7.78 16.34
C GLY A 30 -2.02 -7.80 15.34
N HIS A 31 -2.25 -6.71 14.60
CA HIS A 31 -3.20 -6.70 13.49
C HIS A 31 -2.57 -7.27 12.22
N LYS A 32 -3.40 -7.87 11.36
CA LYS A 32 -3.00 -8.36 10.05
C LYS A 32 -3.21 -7.24 9.04
N LEU A 33 -2.14 -6.67 8.54
CA LEU A 33 -2.19 -5.63 7.51
C LEU A 33 -2.00 -6.25 6.12
N LYS A 34 -2.69 -5.68 5.13
CA LYS A 34 -2.42 -5.83 3.69
C LYS A 34 -2.42 -4.43 3.09
N VAL A 35 -1.34 -4.05 2.42
CA VAL A 35 -1.24 -2.74 1.77
C VAL A 35 -1.28 -2.94 0.27
N PHE A 36 -2.24 -2.31 -0.38
CA PHE A 36 -2.29 -2.15 -1.82
C PHE A 36 -1.60 -0.84 -2.18
N SER A 37 -0.58 -0.91 -3.03
CA SER A 37 0.22 0.27 -3.39
C SER A 37 0.53 0.37 -4.87
N PHE A 38 1.14 1.49 -5.22
CA PHE A 38 1.62 1.82 -6.56
C PHE A 38 2.65 0.83 -7.06
N ARG A 39 2.64 0.49 -8.36
CA ARG A 39 3.70 -0.30 -8.98
C ARG A 39 5.06 0.41 -8.88
N GLU A 40 6.13 -0.37 -8.88
CA GLU A 40 7.48 0.18 -8.77
C GLU A 40 7.88 1.06 -9.97
N ASP A 41 7.30 0.80 -11.14
CA ASP A 41 7.50 1.57 -12.37
C ASP A 41 6.48 2.69 -12.57
N ASP A 42 5.51 2.84 -11.66
CA ASP A 42 4.46 3.85 -11.75
C ASP A 42 3.93 4.22 -10.35
N PHE A 43 4.54 5.25 -9.76
CA PHE A 43 4.23 5.74 -8.42
C PHE A 43 4.34 7.26 -8.30
N HIS A 44 3.67 7.82 -7.28
CA HIS A 44 3.85 9.22 -6.90
C HIS A 44 5.07 9.41 -5.99
N GLY A 45 5.95 10.36 -6.35
CA GLY A 45 7.14 10.69 -5.58
C GLY A 45 8.36 10.78 -6.49
N TYR A 46 9.56 10.80 -5.90
CA TYR A 46 10.82 10.85 -6.64
C TYR A 46 11.53 9.49 -6.69
N SER A 47 11.31 8.65 -5.68
CA SER A 47 11.98 7.36 -5.54
C SER A 47 11.23 6.44 -4.58
N LEU A 48 11.40 5.13 -4.77
CA LEU A 48 11.11 4.14 -3.75
C LEU A 48 12.20 4.17 -2.67
N ILE A 49 11.82 3.88 -1.43
CA ILE A 49 12.72 3.81 -0.27
C ILE A 49 12.52 2.49 0.46
N GLY A 50 13.60 1.74 0.64
CA GLY A 50 13.58 0.46 1.35
C GLY A 50 13.05 -0.71 0.50
N HIS A 51 12.56 -1.74 1.19
CA HIS A 51 12.07 -2.97 0.59
C HIS A 51 10.67 -3.27 1.10
N ASP A 52 9.85 -3.82 0.21
CA ASP A 52 8.49 -4.21 0.55
C ASP A 52 8.45 -5.29 1.63
N GLU A 53 7.69 -4.99 2.68
CA GLU A 53 7.30 -5.98 3.65
C GLU A 53 6.36 -7.02 3.01
N ARG A 54 6.24 -8.22 3.62
CA ARG A 54 5.45 -9.33 3.04
C ARG A 54 3.96 -9.03 2.88
N TRP A 55 3.48 -7.96 3.50
CA TRP A 55 2.09 -7.52 3.43
C TRP A 55 1.82 -6.47 2.34
N ILE A 56 2.82 -6.09 1.53
CA ILE A 56 2.65 -5.13 0.45
C ILE A 56 2.27 -5.84 -0.85
N THR A 57 1.36 -5.23 -1.61
CA THR A 57 0.92 -5.69 -2.94
C THR A 57 0.84 -4.51 -3.89
N ARG A 58 1.75 -4.51 -4.87
CA ARG A 58 1.92 -3.47 -5.89
C ARG A 58 0.92 -3.72 -7.04
N CYS A 59 -0.21 -3.01 -7.06
CA CYS A 59 -1.35 -3.39 -7.91
C CYS A 59 -2.11 -2.25 -8.60
N PHE A 60 -1.68 -1.00 -8.46
CA PHE A 60 -2.22 0.11 -9.26
C PHE A 60 -1.11 1.08 -9.68
N GLY A 61 -1.40 1.93 -10.64
CA GLY A 61 -0.51 2.98 -11.13
C GLY A 61 -1.12 4.37 -10.94
N THR A 62 -0.37 5.39 -11.30
CA THR A 62 -0.84 6.77 -11.26
C THR A 62 -1.68 7.10 -12.49
N PRO A 63 -2.69 8.00 -12.39
CA PRO A 63 -3.47 8.43 -13.55
C PRO A 63 -2.62 9.12 -14.64
N GLN A 64 -1.49 9.72 -14.27
CA GLN A 64 -0.64 10.50 -15.17
C GLN A 64 0.34 9.63 -15.96
N MET A 65 0.58 8.39 -15.54
CA MET A 65 1.48 7.46 -16.23
C MET A 65 0.71 6.33 -16.90
N THR A 66 0.40 5.24 -16.20
CA THR A 66 -0.23 4.07 -16.83
C THR A 66 -1.73 4.00 -16.61
N ASN A 67 -2.24 4.65 -15.57
CA ASN A 67 -3.61 4.49 -15.07
C ASN A 67 -3.98 2.99 -14.86
N TYR A 68 -2.99 2.17 -14.54
CA TYR A 68 -3.14 0.73 -14.36
C TYR A 68 -3.89 0.41 -13.08
N LEU A 69 -4.74 -0.61 -13.12
CA LEU A 69 -5.39 -1.18 -11.95
C LEU A 69 -5.53 -2.70 -12.13
N ASN A 70 -4.96 -3.45 -11.19
CA ASN A 70 -5.35 -4.83 -10.96
C ASN A 70 -6.34 -4.88 -9.78
N PRO A 71 -7.64 -5.06 -10.02
CA PRO A 71 -8.64 -5.06 -8.97
C PRO A 71 -8.66 -6.37 -8.15
N ILE A 72 -8.01 -7.43 -8.63
CA ILE A 72 -8.11 -8.77 -8.04
C ILE A 72 -7.64 -8.80 -6.56
N PRO A 73 -6.51 -8.18 -6.18
CA PRO A 73 -6.07 -8.17 -4.78
C PRO A 73 -7.08 -7.49 -3.84
N PHE A 74 -7.69 -6.39 -4.27
CA PHE A 74 -8.72 -5.72 -3.50
C PHE A 74 -9.92 -6.64 -3.24
N LEU A 75 -10.34 -7.42 -4.23
CA LEU A 75 -11.55 -8.26 -4.13
C LEU A 75 -11.32 -9.61 -3.45
N LYS A 76 -10.08 -10.12 -3.43
CA LYS A 76 -9.77 -11.48 -2.97
C LYS A 76 -9.03 -11.56 -1.64
N GLU A 77 -8.32 -10.51 -1.25
CA GLU A 77 -7.65 -10.49 0.05
C GLU A 77 -8.67 -10.46 1.19
N ASP A 78 -8.30 -11.11 2.29
CA ASP A 78 -9.16 -11.30 3.45
C ASP A 78 -8.91 -10.19 4.48
N TYR A 79 -9.79 -9.18 4.48
CA TYR A 79 -9.77 -8.07 5.43
C TYR A 79 -11.18 -7.68 5.89
N ASP A 80 -11.26 -7.21 7.14
CA ASP A 80 -12.52 -6.81 7.78
C ASP A 80 -12.79 -5.31 7.53
N PHE A 81 -11.72 -4.51 7.39
CA PHE A 81 -11.77 -3.07 7.20
C PHE A 81 -10.90 -2.66 6.01
N PHE A 82 -11.36 -1.69 5.24
CA PHE A 82 -10.62 -1.08 4.14
C PHE A 82 -10.38 0.40 4.42
N VAL A 83 -9.12 0.83 4.47
CA VAL A 83 -8.67 2.19 4.79
C VAL A 83 -7.99 2.81 3.58
N VAL A 84 -8.22 4.11 3.35
CA VAL A 84 -7.70 4.88 2.21
C VAL A 84 -7.15 6.23 2.69
#